data_AF-A0A3B8Q016-F1
#
_entry.id   AF-A0A3B8Q016-F1
#
_cell.length_a   1.000
_cell.length_b   1.000
_cell.length_c   1.000
_cell.angle_alpha   90.00
_cell.angle_beta   90.00
_cell.angle_gamma   90.00
#
_symmetry.space_group_name_H-M   'P 1'
#
loop_
_entity.id
_entity.type
_entity.pdbx_description
1 polymer ?
#
loop_
_entity_poly.entity_id
_entity_poly.type
_entity_poly.pdbx_seq_one_letter_code
_entity_poly.pdbx_strand_id
1 'polypeptide(L)'
;MDRLVMGLLGSLSFVFGLTFAFFLMYRRHLRRLRREDQARERAGRASIPRRRPGSYPLPARWVAIHTVNSVAVREALSVPSPGIPWSEALARSKERAWFVSPPVDGWTLVIGGRLPDAAQDVDRVYR
;
A
#
# COMPACT_ATOMS: atom_id res chain seq x y z
N MET A 1 32.05 0.66 52.93
CA MET A 1 30.92 0.99 52.04
C MET A 1 31.23 2.19 51.19
N ASP A 2 31.42 2.04 49.89
CA ASP A 2 32.64 1.54 49.25
C ASP A 2 32.75 2.30 47.94
N ARG A 3 33.87 2.98 47.70
CA ARG A 3 34.05 3.84 46.50
C ARG A 3 33.79 3.08 45.19
N LEU A 4 33.94 1.75 45.23
CA LEU A 4 33.59 0.80 44.16
C LEU A 4 32.08 0.76 43.87
N VAL A 5 31.23 0.79 44.90
CA VAL A 5 29.76 0.79 44.75
C VAL A 5 29.29 2.09 44.12
N MET A 6 29.85 3.23 44.54
CA MET A 6 29.59 4.53 43.91
C MET A 6 30.05 4.58 42.45
N GLY A 7 31.21 3.98 42.13
CA GLY A 7 31.70 3.87 40.76
C GLY A 7 30.82 2.98 39.85
N LEU A 8 30.34 1.85 40.37
CA LEU A 8 29.42 0.95 39.66
C LEU A 8 28.04 1.58 39.42
N LEU A 9 27.51 2.30 40.41
CA LEU A 9 26.25 3.05 40.25
C LEU A 9 26.38 4.17 39.21
N GLY A 10 27.52 4.85 39.17
CA GLY A 10 27.81 5.89 38.19
C GLY A 10 27.89 5.34 36.76
N SER A 11 28.62 4.24 36.55
CA SER A 11 28.75 3.62 35.22
C SER A 11 27.43 3.01 34.74
N LEU A 12 26.66 2.39 35.65
CA LEU A 12 25.35 1.83 35.34
C LEU A 12 24.36 2.93 34.91
N SER A 13 24.33 4.04 35.65
CA SER A 13 23.49 5.20 35.33
C SER A 13 23.86 5.81 33.97
N PHE A 14 25.15 5.83 33.64
CA PHE A 14 25.63 6.33 32.35
C PHE A 14 25.17 5.44 31.18
N VAL A 15 25.24 4.11 31.31
CA VAL A 15 24.77 3.16 30.29
C VAL A 15 23.25 3.27 30.09
N PHE A 16 22.48 3.39 31.18
CA PHE A 16 21.04 3.62 31.07
C PHE A 16 20.71 4.97 30.42
N GLY A 17 21.47 6.03 30.73
CA GLY A 17 21.33 7.32 30.08
C GLY A 17 21.58 7.26 28.57
N LEU A 18 22.64 6.57 28.16
CA LEU A 18 22.97 6.35 26.74
C LEU A 18 21.89 5.56 26.01
N THR A 19 21.47 4.42 26.55
CA THR A 19 20.42 3.60 25.94
C THR A 19 19.09 4.35 25.83
N PHE A 20 18.72 5.12 26.85
CA PHE A 20 17.52 5.96 26.82
C PHE A 20 17.62 7.09 25.77
N ALA A 21 18.78 7.74 25.65
CA ALA A 21 19.03 8.75 24.63
C ALA A 21 18.92 8.17 23.21
N PHE A 22 19.54 7.02 22.96
CA PHE A 22 19.43 6.30 21.68
C PHE A 22 17.98 5.88 21.39
N PHE A 23 17.24 5.39 22.38
CA PHE A 23 15.83 5.04 22.24
C PHE A 23 14.97 6.26 21.86
N LEU A 24 15.19 7.41 22.49
CA LEU A 24 14.50 8.66 22.15
C LEU A 24 14.87 9.15 20.75
N MET A 25 16.14 9.06 20.35
CA MET A 25 16.59 9.40 19.00
C MET A 25 15.94 8.50 17.95
N TYR A 26 15.93 7.19 18.18
CA TYR A 26 15.30 6.21 17.29
C TYR A 26 13.80 6.48 17.15
N ARG A 27 13.10 6.73 18.26
CA ARG A 27 11.68 7.12 18.23
C ARG A 27 11.44 8.43 17.50
N ARG A 28 12.29 9.43 17.69
CA ARG A 28 12.19 10.71 16.97
C ARG A 28 12.45 10.52 15.48
N HIS A 29 13.42 9.70 15.11
CA HIS A 29 13.75 9.40 13.71
C HIS A 29 12.59 8.67 13.02
N LEU A 30 12.02 7.63 13.64
CA LEU A 30 10.83 6.95 13.13
C LEU A 30 9.62 7.89 12.99
N ARG A 31 9.44 8.82 13.94
CA ARG A 31 8.37 9.83 13.85
C ARG A 31 8.62 10.84 12.73
N ARG A 32 9.88 11.16 12.40
CA ARG A 32 10.24 12.02 11.26
C ARG A 32 9.92 11.32 9.94
N LEU A 33 10.35 10.07 9.76
CA LEU A 33 10.04 9.26 8.57
C LEU A 33 8.52 9.19 8.32
N ARG A 34 7.73 8.87 9.36
CA ARG A 34 6.26 8.83 9.24
C ARG A 34 5.63 10.17 8.85
N ARG A 35 6.21 11.30 9.29
CA ARG A 35 5.71 12.64 8.93
C ARG A 35 6.04 12.99 7.48
N GLU A 36 7.21 12.59 7.01
CA GLU A 36 7.64 12.79 5.63
C GLU A 36 6.79 11.96 4.66
N ASP A 37 6.50 10.70 4.99
CA ASP A 37 5.59 9.86 4.21
C ASP A 37 4.18 10.45 4.14
N GLN A 38 3.62 10.87 5.29
CA GLN A 38 2.32 11.52 5.32
C GLN A 38 2.30 12.87 4.57
N ALA A 39 3.39 13.63 4.59
CA ALA A 39 3.50 14.89 3.84
C ALA A 39 3.56 14.63 2.34
N ARG A 40 4.29 13.61 1.89
CA ARG A 40 4.34 13.15 0.49
C ARG A 40 2.98 12.67 0.01
N GLU A 41 2.25 11.90 0.82
CA GLU A 41 0.88 11.48 0.50
C GLU A 41 -0.09 12.66 0.38
N ARG A 42 0.00 13.65 1.29
CA ARG A 42 -0.85 14.86 1.23
C ARG A 42 -0.52 15.73 0.03
N ALA A 43 0.76 15.94 -0.27
CA ALA A 43 1.20 16.67 -1.45
C ALA A 43 0.77 15.95 -2.74
N GLY A 44 0.91 14.62 -2.78
CA GLY A 44 0.43 13.78 -3.86
C GLY A 44 -1.08 13.84 -4.06
N ARG A 45 -1.88 13.97 -2.99
CA ARG A 45 -3.33 14.19 -3.10
C ARG A 45 -3.69 15.61 -3.54
N ALA A 46 -2.91 16.62 -3.14
CA ALA A 46 -3.14 18.02 -3.51
C ALA A 46 -2.82 18.29 -4.99
N SER A 47 -1.91 17.52 -5.59
CA SER A 47 -1.55 17.63 -7.01
C SER A 47 -2.46 16.86 -7.96
N ILE A 48 -3.43 16.08 -7.47
CA ILE A 48 -4.40 15.40 -8.34
C ILE A 48 -5.41 16.44 -8.82
N PRO A 49 -5.43 16.79 -10.12
CA PRO A 49 -6.46 17.68 -10.65
C PRO A 49 -7.83 17.05 -10.35
N ARG A 50 -8.69 17.80 -9.66
CA ARG A 50 -10.09 17.43 -9.38
C ARG A 50 -10.86 17.36 -10.69
N ARG A 51 -10.71 16.26 -11.44
CA ARG A 51 -11.64 15.91 -12.51
C ARG A 51 -12.99 15.65 -11.84
N ARG A 52 -14.05 16.30 -12.33
CA ARG A 52 -15.42 15.95 -11.93
C ARG A 52 -15.57 14.45 -12.17
N PRO A 53 -15.93 13.64 -11.16
CA PRO A 53 -16.16 12.23 -11.39
C PRO A 53 -17.28 12.13 -12.42
N GLY A 54 -16.99 11.53 -13.57
CA GLY A 54 -18.05 11.11 -14.48
C GLY A 54 -19.01 10.20 -13.70
N SER A 55 -20.28 10.14 -14.10
CA SER A 55 -21.31 9.31 -13.46
C SER A 55 -21.08 7.79 -13.60
N TYR A 56 -19.85 7.36 -13.85
CA TYR A 56 -19.47 5.97 -13.92
C TYR A 56 -19.29 5.42 -12.50
N PRO A 57 -19.85 4.24 -12.20
CA PRO A 57 -19.57 3.57 -10.94
C PRO A 57 -18.06 3.32 -10.83
N LEU A 58 -17.44 3.90 -9.80
CA LEU A 58 -16.04 3.66 -9.50
C LEU A 58 -15.87 2.22 -9.00
N PRO A 59 -14.88 1.48 -9.49
CA PRO A 59 -14.62 0.13 -9.03
C PRO A 59 -14.17 0.17 -7.57
N ALA A 60 -14.76 -0.67 -6.73
CA ALA A 60 -14.42 -0.72 -5.29
C ALA A 60 -12.97 -1.16 -5.04
N ARG A 61 -12.42 -1.99 -5.94
CA ARG A 61 -11.04 -2.49 -5.90
C ARG A 61 -10.47 -2.54 -7.31
N TRP A 62 -9.20 -2.16 -7.43
CA TRP A 62 -8.45 -2.18 -8.67
C TRP A 62 -6.96 -2.41 -8.38
N VAL A 63 -6.24 -2.92 -9.38
CA VAL A 63 -4.77 -3.03 -9.37
C VAL A 63 -4.24 -2.68 -10.76
N ALA A 64 -3.08 -2.01 -10.80
CA ALA A 64 -2.35 -1.72 -12.02
C ALA A 64 -1.13 -2.63 -12.11
N ILE A 65 -1.00 -3.32 -13.24
CA ILE A 65 0.11 -4.24 -13.52
C ILE A 65 0.92 -3.62 -14.67
N HIS A 66 2.22 -3.40 -14.46
CA HIS A 66 3.09 -2.86 -15.49
C HIS A 66 3.42 -3.95 -16.52
N THR A 67 2.57 -4.07 -17.53
CA THR A 67 2.73 -4.99 -18.65
C THR A 67 1.81 -4.57 -19.80
N VAL A 68 2.31 -4.74 -21.02
CA VAL A 68 1.51 -4.62 -22.25
C VAL A 68 0.79 -5.93 -22.59
N ASN A 69 1.22 -7.06 -22.01
CA ASN A 69 0.67 -8.37 -22.31
C ASN A 69 -0.58 -8.66 -21.47
N SER A 70 -1.70 -8.02 -21.85
CA SER A 70 -3.00 -8.23 -21.18
C SER A 70 -3.55 -9.66 -21.36
N VAL A 71 -3.07 -10.42 -22.35
CA VAL A 71 -3.46 -11.82 -22.57
C VAL A 71 -2.90 -12.70 -21.46
N ALA A 72 -1.60 -12.57 -21.17
CA ALA A 72 -0.97 -13.29 -20.06
C ALA A 72 -1.64 -12.96 -18.71
N VAL A 73 -2.05 -11.69 -18.51
CA VAL A 73 -2.79 -11.29 -17.30
C VAL A 73 -4.17 -11.98 -17.23
N ARG A 74 -4.89 -12.08 -18.35
CA ARG A 74 -6.19 -12.79 -18.40
C ARG A 74 -6.03 -14.28 -18.13
N GLU A 75 -5.03 -14.91 -18.73
CA GLU A 75 -4.73 -16.33 -18.53
C GLU A 75 -4.41 -16.62 -17.05
N ALA A 76 -3.51 -15.83 -16.46
CA ALA A 76 -3.14 -15.96 -15.05
C ALA A 76 -4.33 -15.81 -14.10
N LEU A 77 -5.29 -14.94 -14.45
CA LEU A 77 -6.50 -14.69 -13.66
C LEU A 77 -7.70 -15.54 -14.07
N SER A 78 -7.53 -16.47 -15.01
CA SER A 78 -8.59 -17.32 -15.59
C SER A 78 -9.81 -16.51 -16.05
N VAL A 79 -9.58 -15.35 -16.67
CA VAL A 79 -10.63 -14.48 -17.20
C VAL A 79 -11.07 -14.96 -18.59
N PRO A 80 -12.37 -15.18 -18.83
CA PRO A 80 -12.87 -15.62 -20.14
C PRO A 80 -12.50 -14.64 -21.27
N SER A 81 -12.26 -15.19 -22.46
CA SER A 81 -12.09 -14.44 -23.71
C SER A 81 -13.34 -14.65 -24.59
N PRO A 82 -13.84 -13.61 -25.31
CA PRO A 82 -13.31 -12.25 -25.41
C PRO A 82 -13.62 -11.39 -24.17
N GLY A 83 -12.80 -10.36 -23.94
CA GLY A 83 -13.04 -9.38 -22.87
C GLY A 83 -14.31 -8.57 -23.13
N ILE A 84 -15.00 -8.15 -22.06
CA ILE A 84 -16.18 -7.30 -22.15
C ILE A 84 -15.81 -5.82 -22.30
N PRO A 85 -16.71 -4.96 -22.82
CA PRO A 85 -16.50 -3.51 -22.84
C PRO A 85 -16.23 -2.94 -21.44
N TRP A 86 -15.34 -1.95 -21.35
CA TRP A 86 -14.94 -1.39 -20.05
C TRP A 86 -16.07 -0.70 -19.30
N SER A 87 -17.04 -0.12 -20.01
CA SER A 87 -18.26 0.45 -19.42
C SER A 87 -19.07 -0.61 -18.67
N GLU A 88 -19.20 -1.80 -19.25
CA GLU A 88 -19.88 -2.94 -18.63
C GLU A 88 -19.05 -3.49 -17.46
N ALA A 89 -17.73 -3.61 -17.62
CA ALA A 89 -16.83 -4.02 -16.54
C ALA A 89 -16.90 -3.10 -15.32
N LEU A 90 -17.01 -1.78 -15.53
CA LEU A 90 -17.19 -0.81 -14.46
C LEU A 90 -18.54 -0.94 -13.76
N ALA A 91 -19.63 -1.12 -14.53
CA ALA A 91 -20.96 -1.37 -13.98
C ALA A 91 -21.01 -2.63 -13.12
N ARG A 92 -20.29 -3.67 -13.54
CA ARG A 92 -20.23 -4.99 -12.89
C ARG A 92 -19.06 -5.14 -11.91
N SER A 93 -18.29 -4.08 -11.66
CA SER A 93 -17.06 -4.11 -10.87
C SER A 93 -17.24 -4.59 -9.41
N LYS A 94 -18.46 -4.54 -8.88
CA LYS A 94 -18.82 -5.05 -7.55
C LYS A 94 -19.10 -6.55 -7.53
N GLU A 95 -19.34 -7.17 -8.68
CA GLU A 95 -19.55 -8.62 -8.80
C GLU A 95 -18.26 -9.38 -8.49
N ARG A 96 -18.39 -10.65 -8.07
CA ARG A 96 -17.25 -11.56 -7.87
C ARG A 96 -16.70 -12.06 -9.21
N ALA A 97 -16.27 -11.13 -10.06
CA ALA A 97 -15.60 -11.38 -11.33
C ALA A 97 -14.25 -10.64 -11.40
N TRP A 98 -13.46 -10.99 -12.40
CA TRP A 98 -12.21 -10.33 -12.77
C TRP A 98 -12.42 -9.68 -14.14
N PHE A 99 -12.00 -8.42 -14.28
CA PHE A 99 -12.02 -7.72 -15.56
C PHE A 99 -10.65 -7.13 -15.83
N VAL A 100 -10.13 -7.35 -17.03
CA VAL A 100 -8.79 -6.93 -17.45
C VAL A 100 -8.93 -5.94 -18.60
N SER A 101 -8.35 -4.76 -18.45
CA SER A 101 -8.35 -3.74 -19.50
C SER A 101 -7.37 -4.11 -20.61
N PRO A 102 -7.52 -3.52 -21.82
CA PRO A 102 -6.40 -3.35 -22.72
C PRO A 102 -5.25 -2.58 -22.03
N PRO A 103 -4.01 -2.73 -22.49
CA PRO A 103 -2.90 -1.96 -21.95
C PRO A 103 -3.05 -0.47 -22.28
N VAL A 104 -2.81 0.39 -21.30
CA VAL A 104 -2.82 1.85 -21.39
C VAL A 104 -1.46 2.35 -20.90
N ASP A 105 -0.68 2.98 -21.78
CA ASP A 105 0.66 3.49 -21.47
C ASP A 105 1.59 2.47 -20.79
N GLY A 106 1.54 1.21 -21.23
CA GLY A 106 2.35 0.12 -20.64
C GLY A 106 1.73 -0.54 -19.40
N TRP A 107 0.57 -0.09 -18.94
CA TRP A 107 -0.13 -0.62 -17.79
C TRP A 107 -1.39 -1.39 -18.18
N THR A 108 -1.56 -2.57 -17.61
CA THR A 108 -2.82 -3.33 -17.68
C THR A 108 -3.56 -3.15 -16.35
N LEU A 109 -4.80 -2.68 -16.40
CA LEU A 109 -5.65 -2.51 -15.22
C LEU A 109 -6.50 -3.77 -15.01
N VAL A 110 -6.58 -4.19 -13.75
CA VAL A 110 -7.49 -5.26 -13.33
C VAL A 110 -8.45 -4.70 -12.29
N ILE A 111 -9.75 -4.91 -12.50
CA ILE A 111 -10.82 -4.50 -11.58
C ILE A 111 -11.73 -5.69 -11.26
N GLY A 112 -12.45 -5.61 -10.15
CA GLY A 112 -13.49 -6.59 -9.82
C GLY A 112 -13.54 -7.00 -8.36
N GLY A 113 -14.63 -7.67 -7.98
CA GLY A 113 -14.90 -8.11 -6.61
C GLY A 113 -14.13 -9.36 -6.16
N ARG A 114 -13.32 -9.98 -7.03
CA ARG A 114 -12.41 -11.07 -6.63
C ARG A 114 -11.01 -10.59 -6.20
N LEU A 115 -10.67 -9.33 -6.45
CA LEU A 115 -9.43 -8.74 -5.96
C LEU A 115 -9.34 -8.86 -4.44
N PRO A 116 -8.20 -9.24 -3.86
CA PRO A 116 -8.04 -9.23 -2.41
C PRO A 116 -8.22 -7.80 -1.88
N ASP A 117 -8.75 -7.70 -0.65
CA ASP A 117 -8.81 -6.43 0.05
C ASP A 117 -7.43 -6.13 0.63
N ALA A 118 -6.82 -5.01 0.23
CA ALA A 118 -5.51 -4.61 0.70
C ALA A 118 -5.45 -4.29 2.20
N ALA A 119 -6.61 -4.07 2.85
CA ALA A 119 -6.71 -3.93 4.29
C ALA A 119 -6.70 -5.28 5.04
N GLN A 120 -6.90 -6.40 4.33
CA GLN A 120 -6.85 -7.73 4.93
C GLN A 120 -5.41 -8.23 4.99
N ASP A 121 -5.10 -8.92 6.08
CA ASP A 121 -3.79 -9.53 6.30
C ASP A 121 -3.46 -10.52 5.17
N VAL A 122 -2.30 -10.33 4.54
CA VAL A 122 -1.82 -11.14 3.40
C VAL A 122 -1.72 -12.61 3.78
N ASP A 123 -1.31 -12.89 5.03
CA ASP A 123 -1.17 -14.25 5.55
C ASP A 123 -2.50 -14.99 5.68
N ARG A 124 -3.61 -14.25 5.74
CA ARG A 124 -4.97 -14.80 5.79
C ARG A 124 -5.56 -15.04 4.40
N VAL A 125 -5.07 -14.32 3.39
CA VAL A 125 -5.60 -14.35 2.01
C VAL A 125 -4.99 -15.48 1.16
N TYR A 126 -3.73 -15.83 1.39
CA TYR A 126 -2.99 -16.81 0.55
C TYR A 126 -2.65 -18.14 1.25
N ARG A 127 -3.34 -18.46 2.36
CA ARG A 127 -3.16 -19.72 3.07
C ARG A 127 -3.82 -20.90 2.36
#